data_AF-A0A962SDE8-F1
#
_entry.id   AF-A0A962SDE8-F1
#
_cell.length_a   1.000
_cell.length_b   1.000
_cell.length_c   1.000
_cell.angle_alpha   90.00
_cell.angle_beta   90.00
_cell.angle_gamma   90.00
#
_symmetry.space_group_name_H-M   'P 1'
#
loop_
_entity.id
_entity.type
_entity.pdbx_description
1 polymer ?
#
loop_
_entity_poly.entity_id
_entity_poly.type
_entity_poly.pdbx_seq_one_letter_code
_entity_poly.pdbx_strand_id
1 'polypeptide(L)'
;IYLSLAVFGLAVIAKTFALVFVVIKWFSILFLCYLAWQFWTASHQDLTMNTPEKRRLFPALISGLTLTLGNPKTIAFYLALLPLVIDLEKVAFATWLYVLAPLTVLVLLAVGGVYIVGAISVRRFLSSHKAQKTMHRTAAIAMAGAAGTMAARGL
;
A
#
# COMPACT_ATOMS: atom_id res chain seq x y z
N ILE A 1 -12.35 7.28 -28.18
CA ILE A 1 -13.55 6.44 -27.91
C ILE A 1 -13.42 5.74 -26.55
N TYR A 2 -12.48 4.81 -26.34
CA TYR A 2 -12.33 4.10 -25.04
C TYR A 2 -12.09 5.02 -23.84
N LEU A 3 -11.17 5.98 -23.94
CA LEU A 3 -10.92 6.95 -22.86
C LEU A 3 -12.19 7.75 -22.52
N SER A 4 -12.93 8.18 -23.54
CA SER A 4 -14.20 8.90 -23.36
C SER A 4 -15.23 8.04 -22.63
N LEU A 5 -15.41 6.78 -23.05
CA LEU A 5 -16.30 5.83 -22.37
C LEU A 5 -15.88 5.58 -20.92
N ALA A 6 -14.58 5.44 -20.65
CA ALA A 6 -14.08 5.26 -19.28
C ALA A 6 -14.34 6.50 -18.42
N VAL A 7 -14.03 7.70 -18.92
CA VAL A 7 -14.24 8.96 -18.19
C VAL A 7 -15.72 9.22 -17.93
N PHE A 8 -16.56 9.15 -18.96
CA PHE A 8 -18.00 9.39 -18.80
C PHE A 8 -18.70 8.26 -18.02
N GLY A 9 -18.29 7.00 -18.22
CA GLY A 9 -18.79 5.86 -17.46
C GLY A 9 -18.45 5.96 -15.97
N LEU A 10 -17.21 6.30 -15.62
CA LEU A 10 -16.84 6.57 -14.22
C LEU A 10 -17.60 7.76 -13.65
N ALA A 11 -17.83 8.82 -14.44
CA ALA A 11 -18.60 9.97 -13.99
C ALA A 11 -20.06 9.59 -13.66
N VAL A 12 -20.69 8.73 -14.46
CA VAL A 12 -22.04 8.20 -14.17
C VAL A 12 -22.03 7.35 -12.92
N ILE A 13 -21.07 6.42 -12.77
CA ILE A 13 -20.93 5.59 -11.55
C ILE A 13 -20.74 6.47 -10.32
N ALA A 14 -19.87 7.49 -10.40
CA ALA A 14 -19.64 8.43 -9.31
C ALA A 14 -20.91 9.19 -8.92
N LYS A 15 -21.74 9.60 -9.90
CA LYS A 15 -23.04 10.23 -9.63
C LYS A 15 -24.06 9.26 -9.03
N THR A 16 -24.15 8.04 -9.56
CA THR A 16 -25.10 7.02 -9.08
C THR A 16 -24.78 6.58 -7.64
N PHE A 17 -23.49 6.43 -7.32
CA PHE A 17 -23.02 6.02 -6.01
C PHE A 17 -22.52 7.20 -5.16
N ALA A 18 -23.03 8.42 -5.41
CA ALA A 18 -22.56 9.63 -4.74
C ALA A 18 -22.54 9.48 -3.21
N LEU A 19 -23.61 8.94 -2.63
CA LEU A 19 -23.69 8.69 -1.18
C LEU A 19 -22.57 7.78 -0.67
N VAL A 20 -22.26 6.70 -1.40
CA VAL A 20 -21.19 5.76 -1.02
C VAL A 20 -19.83 6.47 -1.05
N PHE A 21 -19.57 7.26 -2.10
CA PHE A 21 -18.34 8.06 -2.20
C PHE A 21 -18.24 9.10 -1.07
N VAL A 22 -19.34 9.73 -0.66
CA VAL A 22 -19.38 10.63 0.51
C VAL A 22 -18.97 9.91 1.78
N VAL A 23 -19.58 8.75 2.05
CA VAL A 23 -19.30 7.97 3.26
C VAL A 23 -17.84 7.54 3.29
N ILE A 24 -17.34 6.97 2.18
CA ILE A 24 -15.93 6.57 2.04
C ILE A 24 -15.01 7.76 2.23
N LYS A 25 -15.35 8.93 1.67
CA LYS A 25 -14.56 10.16 1.80
C LYS A 25 -14.43 10.59 3.25
N TRP A 26 -15.53 10.70 3.97
CA TRP A 26 -15.50 11.10 5.38
C TRP A 26 -14.79 10.08 6.26
N PHE A 27 -14.99 8.79 6.00
CA PHE A 27 -14.26 7.73 6.69
C PHE A 27 -12.75 7.83 6.45
N SER A 28 -12.33 8.10 5.21
CA SER A 28 -10.93 8.29 4.83
C SER A 28 -10.33 9.50 5.53
N ILE A 29 -11.04 10.64 5.55
CA ILE A 29 -10.61 11.86 6.24
C ILE A 29 -10.40 11.59 7.73
N LEU A 30 -11.39 10.96 8.39
CA LEU A 30 -11.29 10.62 9.81
C LEU A 30 -10.12 9.67 10.09
N PHE A 31 -9.95 8.65 9.25
CA PHE A 31 -8.85 7.70 9.37
C PHE A 31 -7.47 8.36 9.18
N LEU A 32 -7.33 9.29 8.22
CA LEU A 32 -6.10 10.05 8.01
C LEU A 32 -5.80 10.99 9.20
N CYS A 33 -6.81 11.64 9.76
CA CYS A 33 -6.67 12.42 10.99
C CYS A 33 -6.24 11.55 12.17
N TYR A 34 -6.83 10.35 12.30
CA TYR A 34 -6.44 9.37 13.31
C TYR A 34 -4.96 8.95 13.15
N LEU A 35 -4.51 8.64 11.93
CA LEU A 35 -3.11 8.31 11.66
C LEU A 35 -2.18 9.50 11.92
N ALA A 36 -2.59 10.72 11.55
CA ALA A 36 -1.83 11.93 11.81
C ALA A 36 -1.61 12.13 13.32
N TRP A 37 -2.68 11.96 14.12
CA TRP A 37 -2.61 12.01 15.57
C TRP A 37 -1.69 10.92 16.12
N GLN A 38 -1.87 9.67 15.67
CA GLN A 38 -1.06 8.53 16.11
C GLN A 38 0.43 8.76 15.85
N PHE A 39 0.80 9.28 14.67
CA PHE A 39 2.19 9.63 14.38
C PHE A 39 2.67 10.83 15.19
N TRP A 40 1.84 11.84 15.44
CA TRP A 40 2.24 13.00 16.23
C TRP A 40 2.53 12.63 17.70
N THR A 41 1.77 11.69 18.27
CA THR A 41 1.92 11.22 19.65
C THR A 41 2.81 9.98 19.79
N ALA A 42 3.37 9.47 18.69
CA ALA A 42 4.19 8.26 18.74
C ALA A 42 5.41 8.47 19.66
N SER A 43 5.57 7.57 20.64
CA SER A 43 6.78 7.53 21.45
C SER A 43 7.95 6.96 20.64
N HIS A 44 9.17 7.37 21.00
CA HIS A 44 10.38 6.86 20.39
C HIS A 44 10.50 5.37 20.67
N GLN A 45 10.83 4.60 19.64
CA GLN A 45 11.13 3.19 19.80
C GLN A 45 12.64 3.01 19.90
N ASP A 46 13.09 2.30 20.93
CA ASP A 46 14.48 1.86 21.01
C ASP A 46 14.73 0.81 19.93
N LEU A 47 15.16 1.29 18.76
CA LEU A 47 15.49 0.43 17.63
C LEU A 47 16.79 -0.36 17.86
N THR A 48 17.51 -0.08 18.95
CA THR A 48 18.66 -0.82 19.49
C THR A 48 18.21 -2.01 20.34
N MET A 49 17.48 -2.96 19.75
CA MET A 49 17.07 -4.17 20.49
C MET A 49 18.26 -5.14 20.63
N ASN A 50 18.76 -5.28 21.86
CA ASN A 50 19.62 -6.37 22.34
C ASN A 50 18.82 -7.60 22.79
N THR A 51 17.61 -7.79 22.28
CA THR A 51 16.87 -9.03 22.53
C THR A 51 16.06 -9.36 21.28
N PRO A 52 16.26 -10.54 20.66
CA PRO A 52 15.37 -11.00 19.62
C PRO A 52 14.05 -11.34 20.31
N GLU A 53 13.16 -10.36 20.43
CA GLU A 53 11.75 -10.64 20.61
C GLU A 53 11.40 -11.66 19.52
N LYS A 54 10.82 -12.81 19.91
CA LYS A 54 10.49 -13.90 18.99
C LYS A 54 9.58 -13.34 17.90
N ARG A 55 10.19 -12.86 16.80
CA ARG A 55 9.47 -12.31 15.66
C ARG A 55 8.61 -13.43 15.13
N ARG A 56 7.31 -13.33 15.37
CA ARG A 56 6.36 -14.31 14.88
C ARG A 56 6.24 -14.09 13.37
N LEU A 57 7.01 -14.88 12.60
CA LEU A 57 7.04 -14.82 11.14
C LEU A 57 5.64 -14.96 10.55
N PHE A 58 4.81 -15.83 11.14
CA PHE A 58 3.48 -16.13 10.63
C PHE A 58 2.51 -14.93 10.68
N PRO A 59 2.32 -14.22 11.82
CA PRO A 59 1.59 -12.94 11.84
C PRO A 59 2.10 -11.89 10.86
N ALA A 60 3.42 -11.78 10.67
CA ALA A 60 4.00 -10.84 9.72
C ALA A 60 3.66 -11.21 8.27
N LEU A 61 3.73 -12.50 7.93
CA LEU A 61 3.33 -13.02 6.61
C LEU A 61 1.83 -12.78 6.35
N ILE A 62 0.96 -13.11 7.31
CA ILE A 62 -0.48 -12.89 7.17
C ILE A 62 -0.81 -11.41 7.03
N SER A 63 -0.19 -10.55 7.83
CA SER A 63 -0.37 -9.09 7.73
C SER A 63 0.06 -8.57 6.35
N GLY A 64 1.24 -8.98 5.86
CA GLY A 64 1.74 -8.59 4.54
C GLY A 64 0.87 -9.10 3.38
N LEU A 65 0.44 -10.36 3.44
CA LEU A 65 -0.48 -10.94 2.46
C LEU A 65 -1.82 -10.22 2.46
N THR A 66 -2.41 -9.99 3.64
CA THR A 66 -3.70 -9.30 3.77
C THR A 66 -3.62 -7.88 3.25
N LEU A 67 -2.55 -7.15 3.55
CA LEU A 67 -2.32 -5.80 3.05
C LEU A 67 -2.20 -5.77 1.52
N THR A 68 -1.51 -6.75 0.94
CA THR A 68 -1.29 -6.82 -0.51
C THR A 68 -2.56 -7.24 -1.26
N LEU A 69 -3.23 -8.31 -0.79
CA LEU A 69 -4.47 -8.81 -1.38
C LEU A 69 -5.65 -7.87 -1.16
N GLY A 70 -5.65 -7.11 -0.07
CA GLY A 70 -6.65 -6.09 0.22
C GLY A 70 -6.48 -4.80 -0.59
N ASN A 71 -5.46 -4.70 -1.45
CA ASN A 71 -5.22 -3.52 -2.29
C ASN A 71 -5.91 -3.68 -3.66
N PRO A 72 -7.12 -3.13 -3.86
CA PRO A 72 -7.84 -3.26 -5.12
C PRO A 72 -7.10 -2.61 -6.29
N LYS A 73 -6.22 -1.63 -6.03
CA LYS A 73 -5.42 -0.98 -7.08
C LYS A 73 -4.43 -1.97 -7.69
N THR A 74 -3.79 -2.81 -6.88
CA THR A 74 -2.85 -3.83 -7.37
C THR A 74 -3.58 -4.84 -8.25
N ILE A 75 -4.75 -5.31 -7.81
CA ILE A 75 -5.56 -6.27 -8.57
C ILE A 75 -6.01 -5.68 -9.90
N ALA A 76 -6.56 -4.46 -9.90
CA ALA A 76 -7.01 -3.79 -11.10
C ALA A 76 -5.86 -3.54 -12.09
N PHE A 77 -4.66 -3.20 -11.59
CA PHE A 77 -3.47 -3.05 -12.42
C PHE A 77 -3.07 -4.35 -13.11
N TYR A 78 -3.06 -5.47 -12.37
CA TYR A 78 -2.78 -6.78 -12.96
C TYR A 78 -3.83 -7.17 -14.00
N LEU A 79 -5.12 -7.00 -13.71
CA LEU A 79 -6.20 -7.30 -14.67
C LEU A 79 -6.08 -6.49 -15.96
N ALA A 80 -5.64 -5.23 -15.87
CA ALA A 80 -5.47 -4.37 -17.03
C ALA A 80 -4.19 -4.69 -17.82
N LEU A 81 -3.08 -5.01 -17.13
CA LEU A 81 -1.76 -5.16 -17.75
C LEU A 81 -1.51 -6.59 -18.26
N LEU A 82 -1.90 -7.61 -17.50
CA LEU A 82 -1.57 -9.00 -17.80
C LEU A 82 -2.01 -9.45 -19.21
N PRO A 83 -3.25 -9.18 -19.70
CA PRO A 83 -3.64 -9.56 -21.06
C PRO A 83 -2.89 -8.81 -22.17
N LEU A 84 -2.28 -7.66 -21.86
CA LEU A 84 -1.45 -6.90 -22.81
C LEU A 84 -0.05 -7.51 -22.96
N VAL A 85 0.42 -8.24 -21.93
CA VAL A 85 1.77 -8.82 -21.89
C VAL A 85 1.74 -10.29 -22.31
N ILE A 86 0.68 -11.01 -21.97
CA ILE A 86 0.57 -12.46 -22.19
C ILE A 86 -0.79 -12.79 -22.79
N ASP A 87 -0.80 -13.61 -23.83
CA ASP A 87 -2.01 -14.21 -24.38
C ASP A 87 -2.52 -15.33 -23.43
N LEU A 88 -3.40 -14.94 -22.51
CA LEU A 88 -3.97 -15.79 -21.46
C LEU A 88 -4.63 -17.06 -21.99
N GLU A 89 -5.21 -17.03 -23.20
CA GLU A 89 -5.89 -18.20 -23.79
C GLU A 89 -4.91 -19.29 -24.22
N LYS A 90 -3.65 -18.92 -24.49
CA LYS A 90 -2.60 -19.83 -24.92
C LYS A 90 -1.71 -20.33 -23.80
N VAL A 91 -1.89 -19.85 -22.57
CA VAL A 91 -1.09 -20.27 -21.42
C VAL A 91 -1.58 -21.63 -20.92
N ALA A 92 -0.85 -22.69 -21.25
CA ALA A 92 -1.08 -24.01 -20.67
C ALA A 92 -0.81 -24.01 -19.16
N PHE A 93 -1.58 -24.81 -18.41
CA PHE A 93 -1.41 -24.95 -16.96
C PHE A 93 0.02 -25.34 -16.56
N ALA A 94 0.68 -26.19 -17.35
CA ALA A 94 2.07 -26.57 -17.13
C ALA A 94 3.03 -25.37 -17.23
N THR A 95 2.86 -24.50 -18.23
CA THR A 95 3.66 -23.28 -18.37
C THR A 95 3.41 -22.31 -17.22
N TRP A 96 2.16 -22.19 -16.78
CA TRP A 96 1.84 -21.40 -15.59
C TRP A 96 2.54 -21.95 -14.33
N LEU A 97 2.42 -23.25 -14.08
CA LEU A 97 2.92 -23.91 -12.87
C LEU A 97 4.45 -23.97 -12.81
N TYR A 98 5.11 -24.29 -13.92
CA TYR A 98 6.56 -24.54 -13.96
C TYR A 98 7.39 -23.32 -14.38
N VAL A 99 6.78 -22.29 -14.98
CA VAL A 99 7.50 -21.10 -15.45
C VAL A 99 6.97 -19.84 -14.79
N LEU A 100 5.71 -19.48 -15.02
CA LEU A 100 5.19 -18.17 -14.61
C LEU A 100 5.09 -18.01 -13.09
N ALA A 101 4.56 -19.00 -12.39
CA ALA A 101 4.44 -18.99 -10.94
C ALA A 101 5.82 -18.92 -10.24
N PRO A 102 6.79 -19.82 -10.51
CA PRO A 102 8.11 -19.74 -9.87
C PRO A 102 8.89 -18.48 -10.25
N LEU A 103 8.79 -18.00 -11.50
CA LEU A 103 9.40 -16.74 -11.91
C LEU A 103 8.82 -15.56 -11.12
N THR A 104 7.50 -15.52 -10.94
CA THR A 104 6.83 -14.48 -10.15
C THR A 104 7.29 -14.52 -8.70
N VAL A 105 7.36 -15.71 -8.10
CA VAL A 105 7.86 -15.86 -6.72
C VAL A 105 9.32 -15.40 -6.62
N LEU A 106 10.17 -15.76 -7.58
CA LEU A 106 11.57 -15.34 -7.60
C LEU A 106 11.70 -13.82 -7.68
N VAL A 107 10.94 -13.15 -8.56
CA VAL A 107 10.94 -11.69 -8.69
C VAL A 107 10.47 -11.03 -7.39
N LEU A 108 9.38 -11.54 -6.79
CA LEU A 108 8.87 -11.01 -5.52
C LEU A 108 9.89 -11.17 -4.39
N LEU A 109 10.58 -12.31 -4.31
CA LEU A 109 11.63 -12.54 -3.32
C LEU A 109 12.86 -11.66 -3.57
N ALA A 110 13.28 -11.50 -4.84
CA ALA A 110 14.42 -10.66 -5.19
C ALA A 110 14.16 -9.18 -4.86
N VAL A 111 13.03 -8.65 -5.33
CA VAL A 111 12.62 -7.27 -5.06
C VAL A 111 12.38 -7.05 -3.56
N GLY A 112 11.68 -7.97 -2.90
CA GLY A 112 11.47 -7.94 -1.45
C GLY A 112 12.79 -7.98 -0.67
N GLY A 113 13.75 -8.79 -1.10
CA GLY A 113 15.09 -8.86 -0.53
C GLY A 113 15.83 -7.53 -0.63
N VAL A 114 15.77 -6.85 -1.77
CA VAL A 114 16.33 -5.50 -1.94
C VAL A 114 15.69 -4.52 -0.97
N TYR A 115 14.36 -4.54 -0.83
CA TYR A 115 13.67 -3.70 0.17
C TYR A 115 14.09 -4.02 1.60
N ILE A 116 14.26 -5.30 1.96
CA ILE A 116 14.72 -5.70 3.30
C ILE A 116 16.12 -5.17 3.57
N VAL A 117 17.06 -5.34 2.64
CA VAL A 117 18.44 -4.84 2.80
C VAL A 117 18.44 -3.31 2.91
N GLY A 118 17.67 -2.63 2.06
CA GLY A 118 17.48 -1.17 2.15
C GLY A 118 16.91 -0.73 3.49
N ALA A 119 15.89 -1.42 3.99
CA ALA A 119 15.28 -1.14 5.30
C ALA A 119 16.26 -1.34 6.46
N ILE A 120 17.13 -2.35 6.40
CA ILE A 120 18.20 -2.57 7.41
C ILE A 120 19.17 -1.38 7.43
N SER A 121 19.56 -0.87 6.25
CA SER A 121 20.43 0.30 6.14
C SER A 121 19.78 1.55 6.73
N VAL A 122 18.53 1.84 6.34
CA VAL A 122 17.76 3.00 6.82
C VAL A 122 17.51 2.91 8.34
N ARG A 123 17.28 1.70 8.88
CA ARG A 123 17.09 1.49 10.32
C ARG A 123 18.28 1.99 11.15
N ARG A 124 19.52 1.88 10.65
CA ARG A 124 20.69 2.42 11.34
C ARG A 124 20.62 3.95 11.46
N PHE A 125 20.21 4.64 10.40
CA PHE A 125 20.02 6.09 10.42
C PHE A 125 18.82 6.54 11.27
N LEU A 126 17.72 5.78 11.22
CA LEU A 126 16.51 6.03 12.01
C LEU A 126 16.64 5.61 13.48
N SER A 127 17.77 5.04 13.91
CA SER A 127 17.96 4.64 15.31
C SER A 127 18.03 5.83 16.28
N SER A 128 18.34 7.05 15.80
CA SER A 128 18.40 8.24 16.65
C SER A 128 17.02 8.82 16.97
N HIS A 129 16.84 9.30 18.21
CA HIS A 129 15.60 9.95 18.64
C HIS A 129 15.18 11.11 17.71
N LYS A 130 16.14 11.94 17.30
CA LYS A 130 15.87 13.08 16.39
C LYS A 130 15.34 12.61 15.03
N ALA A 131 15.89 11.54 14.47
CA ALA A 131 15.46 10.99 13.19
C ALA A 131 14.03 10.42 13.28
N GLN A 132 13.73 9.63 14.32
CA GLN A 132 12.38 9.09 14.53
C GLN A 132 11.35 10.20 14.74
N LYS A 133 11.66 11.19 15.59
CA LYS A 133 10.78 12.33 15.83
C LYS A 133 10.49 13.12 14.56
N THR A 134 11.52 13.34 13.74
CA THR A 134 11.36 14.04 12.46
C THR A 134 10.48 13.23 11.51
N MET A 135 10.75 11.93 11.37
CA MET A 135 9.96 11.02 10.53
C MET A 135 8.49 10.96 10.95
N HIS A 136 8.22 10.84 12.24
CA HIS A 136 6.86 10.83 12.77
C HIS A 136 6.14 12.16 12.53
N ARG A 137 6.81 13.29 12.74
CA ARG A 137 6.22 14.62 12.47
C ARG A 137 5.97 14.86 10.99
N THR A 138 6.89 14.51 10.11
CA THR A 138 6.69 14.67 8.66
C THR A 138 5.55 13.78 8.16
N ALA A 139 5.47 12.53 8.64
CA ALA A 139 4.35 11.65 8.34
C ALA A 139 3.01 12.23 8.84
N ALA A 140 2.96 12.73 10.08
CA ALA A 140 1.77 13.35 10.64
C ALA A 140 1.30 14.56 9.82
N ILE A 141 2.22 15.46 9.45
CA ILE A 141 1.92 16.64 8.62
C ILE A 141 1.42 16.21 7.25
N ALA A 142 2.04 15.19 6.63
CA ALA A 142 1.59 14.68 5.33
C ALA A 142 0.16 14.09 5.40
N MET A 143 -0.14 13.30 6.43
CA MET A 143 -1.48 12.73 6.63
C MET A 143 -2.53 13.81 6.91
N ALA A 144 -2.22 14.79 7.77
CA ALA A 144 -3.11 15.91 8.06
C ALA A 144 -3.34 16.79 6.82
N GLY A 145 -2.29 17.05 6.03
CA GLY A 145 -2.39 17.78 4.77
C GLY A 145 -3.25 17.04 3.73
N ALA A 146 -3.09 15.73 3.61
CA ALA A 146 -3.94 14.90 2.75
C ALA A 146 -5.41 14.95 3.20
N ALA A 147 -5.69 14.84 4.51
CA ALA A 147 -7.03 14.97 5.05
C ALA A 147 -7.64 16.35 4.78
N GLY A 148 -6.88 17.42 5.01
CA GLY A 148 -7.32 18.80 4.78
C GLY A 148 -7.60 19.09 3.30
N THR A 149 -6.74 18.64 2.39
CA THR A 149 -6.97 18.79 0.95
C THR A 149 -8.17 17.98 0.47
N MET A 150 -8.39 16.79 1.02
CA MET A 150 -9.56 15.96 0.72
C MET A 150 -10.86 16.59 1.25
N ALA A 151 -10.82 17.22 2.43
CA ALA A 151 -11.95 17.95 2.99
C ALA A 151 -12.28 19.23 2.19
N ALA A 152 -11.26 19.96 1.75
CA ALA A 152 -11.42 21.21 1.00
C ALA A 152 -11.94 21.01 -0.43
N ARG A 153 -11.63 19.87 -1.06
CA ARG A 153 -12.20 19.52 -2.37
C ARG A 153 -13.66 19.12 -2.17
N GLY A 154 -14.56 19.58 -3.04
CA GLY A 154 -15.96 19.12 -3.10
C GLY A 154 -16.07 17.62 -3.41
N LEU A 155 -17.31 17.12 -3.51
CA LEU A 155 -17.56 15.78 -4.06
C LEU A 155 -17.44 15.80 -5.58
#